data_AF-X1VMX3-F1
#
_entry.id   AF-X1VMX3-F1
#
_cell.length_a   1.000
_cell.length_b   1.000
_cell.length_c   1.000
_cell.angle_alpha   90.00
_cell.angle_beta   90.00
_cell.angle_gamma   90.00
#
_symmetry.space_group_name_H-M   'P 1'
#
loop_
_entity.id
_entity.type
_entity.pdbx_description
1 polymer ?
#
loop_
_entity_poly.entity_id
_entity_poly.type
_entity_poly.pdbx_seq_one_letter_code
_entity_poly.pdbx_strand_id
1 'polypeptide(L)'
;RAENRKRDMKKKIGVALFLMLLLVLAGGYQLLYKKAYRIREYKTTHRKAVIDPAYDGAVIPPNIAPLNFVVNESGKRYYVQIHSTTGKLIEISSRKPKIVIPLGPWKKMLAANRGLPIHFDIYAADDEGQWVRFESLTNTIANEDIDGFLVYRPIKPMYSFYWRNMDIYQRSLESYKKSPVLLSRTLANGCLNCHLFSPNSPDRMIMHMRAGPGTGMFLTREG
;
A
#
# COMPACT_ATOMS: atom_id res chain seq x y z
N ARG A 1 55.82 9.22 5.23
CA ARG A 1 55.31 8.62 3.98
C ARG A 1 54.72 7.21 4.18
N ALA A 2 55.35 6.33 4.97
CA ALA A 2 54.87 4.97 5.24
C ALA A 2 53.57 4.90 6.08
N GLU A 3 53.39 5.84 7.02
CA GLU A 3 52.24 5.87 7.94
C GLU A 3 50.91 6.24 7.25
N ASN A 4 50.97 7.20 6.32
CA ASN A 4 49.82 7.52 5.45
C ASN A 4 49.42 6.35 4.55
N ARG A 5 50.38 5.54 4.10
CA ARG A 5 50.11 4.32 3.29
C ARG A 5 49.40 3.25 4.09
N LYS A 6 49.80 3.04 5.36
CA LYS A 6 49.10 2.11 6.28
C LYS A 6 47.68 2.57 6.60
N ARG A 7 47.46 3.88 6.76
CA ARG A 7 46.13 4.45 7.03
C ARG A 7 45.19 4.30 5.82
N ASP A 8 45.70 4.52 4.61
CA ASP A 8 44.94 4.34 3.36
C ASP A 8 44.57 2.87 3.11
N MET A 9 45.50 1.95 3.40
CA MET A 9 45.25 0.51 3.30
C MET A 9 44.18 0.02 4.29
N LYS A 10 44.20 0.51 5.55
CA LYS A 10 43.15 0.20 6.53
C LYS A 10 41.77 0.72 6.11
N LYS A 11 41.69 1.91 5.51
CA LYS A 11 40.44 2.47 4.97
C LYS A 11 39.90 1.62 3.82
N LYS A 12 40.75 1.21 2.88
CA LYS A 12 40.36 0.34 1.76
C LYS A 12 39.85 -1.02 2.23
N ILE A 13 40.49 -1.62 3.23
CA ILE A 13 40.02 -2.87 3.86
C ILE A 13 38.67 -2.67 4.54
N GLY A 14 38.48 -1.56 5.28
CA GLY A 14 37.21 -1.25 5.93
C GLY A 14 36.05 -1.07 4.94
N VAL A 15 36.29 -0.38 3.82
CA VAL A 15 35.29 -0.22 2.75
C VAL A 15 34.98 -1.55 2.09
N ALA A 16 35.98 -2.39 1.82
CA ALA A 16 35.78 -3.71 1.24
C ALA A 16 34.93 -4.63 2.15
N LEU A 17 35.22 -4.63 3.46
CA LEU A 17 34.44 -5.39 4.44
C LEU A 17 32.99 -4.90 4.55
N PHE A 18 32.78 -3.58 4.50
CA PHE A 18 31.44 -2.98 4.51
C PHE A 18 30.62 -3.36 3.25
N LEU A 19 31.24 -3.32 2.07
CA LEU A 19 30.59 -3.76 0.83
C LEU A 19 30.29 -5.26 0.85
N MET A 20 31.18 -6.08 1.41
CA MET A 20 30.95 -7.52 1.57
C MET A 20 29.76 -7.80 2.51
N LEU A 21 29.67 -7.07 3.63
CA LEU A 21 28.53 -7.16 4.55
C LEU A 21 27.21 -6.77 3.87
N LEU A 22 27.20 -5.69 3.08
CA LEU A 22 26.03 -5.28 2.31
C LEU A 22 25.61 -6.36 1.28
N LEU A 23 26.57 -7.01 0.63
CA LEU A 23 26.29 -8.12 -0.29
C LEU A 23 25.75 -9.35 0.43
N VAL A 24 26.27 -9.69 1.61
CA VAL A 24 25.75 -10.80 2.44
C VAL A 24 24.35 -10.48 2.96
N LEU A 25 24.09 -9.25 3.39
CA LEU A 25 22.76 -8.81 3.83
C LEU A 25 21.78 -8.77 2.66
N ALA A 26 22.19 -8.29 1.49
CA ALA A 26 21.36 -8.31 0.28
C ALA A 26 21.09 -9.75 -0.20
N GLY A 27 22.10 -10.63 -0.16
CA GLY A 27 21.97 -12.05 -0.50
C GLY A 27 21.07 -12.79 0.50
N GLY A 28 21.25 -12.56 1.79
CA GLY A 28 20.40 -13.10 2.86
C GLY A 28 18.96 -12.57 2.78
N TYR A 29 18.79 -11.28 2.49
CA TYR A 29 17.48 -10.68 2.23
C TYR A 29 16.80 -11.31 1.01
N GLN A 30 17.55 -11.51 -0.09
CA GLN A 30 17.00 -12.20 -1.26
C GLN A 30 16.63 -13.65 -0.95
N LEU A 31 17.46 -14.41 -0.23
CA LEU A 31 17.17 -15.80 0.17
C LEU A 31 15.93 -15.90 1.07
N LEU A 32 15.74 -14.96 2.00
CA LEU A 32 14.56 -14.91 2.88
C LEU A 32 13.30 -14.47 2.13
N TYR A 33 13.41 -13.58 1.13
CA TYR A 33 12.28 -13.07 0.35
C TYR A 33 11.85 -14.02 -0.79
N LYS A 34 12.74 -14.91 -1.26
CA LYS A 34 12.51 -15.80 -2.42
C LYS A 34 12.17 -17.27 -2.09
N LYS A 35 11.63 -17.61 -0.91
CA LYS A 35 10.90 -18.89 -0.81
C LYS A 35 9.49 -18.74 -1.42
N ALA A 36 9.45 -18.40 -2.71
CA ALA A 36 8.26 -18.55 -3.53
C ALA A 36 7.93 -20.05 -3.53
N TYR A 37 6.78 -20.43 -2.99
CA TYR A 37 6.39 -21.83 -3.00
C TYR A 37 6.16 -22.21 -4.46
N ARG A 38 7.02 -23.06 -5.02
CA ARG A 38 6.70 -23.72 -6.30
C ARG A 38 5.66 -24.78 -6.01
N ILE A 39 4.39 -24.38 -6.00
CA ILE A 39 3.28 -25.31 -5.85
C ILE A 39 3.20 -26.13 -7.13
N ARG A 40 3.54 -27.42 -7.04
CA ARG A 40 3.45 -28.36 -8.17
C ARG A 40 2.20 -29.22 -8.09
N GLU A 41 1.74 -29.51 -6.87
CA GLU A 41 0.57 -30.32 -6.60
C GLU A 41 -0.37 -29.54 -5.69
N TYR A 42 -1.64 -29.50 -6.06
CA TYR A 42 -2.71 -28.91 -5.28
C TYR A 42 -4.04 -29.59 -5.66
N LYS A 43 -4.98 -29.60 -4.71
CA LYS A 43 -6.37 -29.96 -4.96
C LYS A 43 -7.13 -28.71 -5.40
N THR A 44 -7.98 -28.80 -6.41
CA THR A 44 -8.86 -27.68 -6.78
C THR A 44 -10.16 -27.75 -5.99
N THR A 45 -10.67 -26.60 -5.58
CA THR A 45 -12.06 -26.47 -5.12
C THR A 45 -12.97 -26.05 -6.27
N HIS A 46 -14.28 -26.17 -6.05
CA HIS A 46 -15.33 -25.65 -6.94
C HIS A 46 -15.97 -24.39 -6.34
N ARG A 47 -15.17 -23.57 -5.66
CA ARG A 47 -15.60 -22.29 -5.08
C ARG A 47 -14.47 -21.29 -5.02
N LYS A 48 -14.83 -20.01 -5.01
CA LYS A 48 -13.92 -18.90 -4.74
C LYS A 48 -13.47 -18.89 -3.27
N ALA A 49 -12.30 -18.31 -3.04
CA ALA A 49 -11.80 -18.04 -1.69
C ALA A 49 -12.59 -16.89 -1.05
N VAL A 50 -12.87 -17.00 0.24
CA VAL A 50 -13.40 -15.89 1.04
C VAL A 50 -12.24 -14.96 1.38
N ILE A 51 -12.33 -13.70 0.96
CA ILE A 51 -11.33 -12.68 1.24
C ILE A 51 -11.96 -11.46 1.93
N ASP A 52 -11.14 -10.73 2.70
CA ASP A 52 -11.51 -9.45 3.31
C ASP A 52 -10.49 -8.35 2.97
N PRO A 53 -10.93 -7.21 2.40
CA PRO A 53 -12.29 -6.93 1.93
C PRO A 53 -12.69 -7.80 0.73
N ALA A 54 -13.98 -8.11 0.61
CA ALA A 54 -14.52 -8.85 -0.53
C ALA A 54 -14.69 -7.93 -1.74
N TYR A 55 -13.79 -8.04 -2.72
CA TYR A 55 -13.79 -7.18 -3.92
C TYR A 55 -13.84 -7.95 -5.25
N ASP A 56 -14.19 -9.23 -5.27
CA ASP A 56 -14.34 -9.98 -6.52
C ASP A 56 -15.41 -9.36 -7.43
N GLY A 57 -15.11 -9.25 -8.73
CA GLY A 57 -15.97 -8.58 -9.72
C GLY A 57 -15.89 -7.04 -9.69
N ALA A 58 -14.96 -6.44 -8.95
CA ALA A 58 -14.81 -4.99 -8.90
C ALA A 58 -14.15 -4.40 -10.16
N VAL A 59 -14.32 -3.08 -10.32
CA VAL A 59 -13.57 -2.26 -11.29
C VAL A 59 -12.47 -1.52 -10.54
N ILE A 60 -11.22 -1.74 -10.96
CA ILE A 60 -10.01 -1.30 -10.28
C ILE A 60 -9.37 -0.15 -11.09
N PRO A 61 -9.25 1.06 -10.53
CA PRO A 61 -8.54 2.14 -11.18
C PRO A 61 -7.05 1.78 -11.36
N PRO A 62 -6.44 2.06 -12.51
CA PRO A 62 -5.07 1.67 -12.81
C PRO A 62 -4.02 2.39 -11.96
N ASN A 63 -4.33 3.53 -11.35
CA ASN A 63 -3.44 4.24 -10.43
C ASN A 63 -3.65 3.86 -8.94
N ILE A 64 -4.62 3.00 -8.60
CA ILE A 64 -4.92 2.66 -7.20
C ILE A 64 -3.77 1.91 -6.51
N ALA A 65 -3.63 2.14 -5.20
CA ALA A 65 -2.73 1.39 -4.35
C ALA A 65 -3.07 -0.12 -4.35
N PRO A 66 -2.11 -0.99 -4.01
CA PRO A 66 -2.31 -2.44 -4.08
C PRO A 66 -3.42 -2.90 -3.15
N LEU A 67 -4.43 -3.58 -3.71
CA LEU A 67 -5.60 -4.07 -2.99
C LEU A 67 -5.25 -5.25 -2.06
N ASN A 68 -4.51 -4.96 -1.00
CA ASN A 68 -4.13 -5.92 0.02
C ASN A 68 -5.38 -6.51 0.68
N PHE A 69 -5.33 -7.80 1.00
CA PHE A 69 -6.47 -8.52 1.55
C PHE A 69 -6.03 -9.58 2.55
N VAL A 70 -7.00 -10.11 3.29
CA VAL A 70 -6.87 -11.26 4.17
C VAL A 70 -7.61 -12.42 3.53
N VAL A 71 -6.95 -13.58 3.43
CA VAL A 71 -7.59 -14.84 3.02
C VAL A 71 -8.26 -15.45 4.26
N ASN A 72 -9.59 -15.46 4.28
CA ASN A 72 -10.40 -16.03 5.36
C ASN A 72 -10.70 -17.52 5.10
N GLU A 73 -9.65 -18.28 4.80
CA GLU A 73 -9.71 -19.72 4.58
C GLU A 73 -8.89 -20.44 5.65
N SER A 74 -9.25 -21.68 5.95
CA SER A 74 -8.43 -22.52 6.82
C SER A 74 -7.08 -22.80 6.16
N GLY A 75 -5.99 -22.39 6.80
CA GLY A 75 -4.64 -22.67 6.32
C GLY A 75 -3.56 -22.04 7.18
N LYS A 76 -2.34 -22.53 7.03
CA LYS A 76 -1.13 -22.00 7.69
C LYS A 76 -0.16 -21.35 6.72
N ARG A 77 -0.25 -21.73 5.45
CA ARG A 77 0.54 -21.15 4.37
C ARG A 77 -0.41 -20.73 3.26
N TYR A 78 -0.10 -19.59 2.67
CA TYR A 78 -0.88 -18.94 1.65
C TYR A 78 0.04 -18.60 0.51
N TYR A 79 -0.46 -18.75 -0.70
CA TYR A 79 0.24 -18.35 -1.90
C TYR A 79 -0.77 -17.73 -2.86
N VAL A 80 -0.41 -16.60 -3.45
CA VAL A 80 -1.26 -15.85 -4.36
C VAL A 80 -0.49 -15.56 -5.63
N GLN A 81 -1.12 -15.80 -6.76
CA GLN A 81 -0.64 -15.38 -8.07
C GLN A 81 -1.58 -14.32 -8.61
N ILE A 82 -1.03 -13.20 -9.05
CA ILE A 82 -1.78 -12.12 -9.68
C ILE A 82 -1.25 -11.94 -11.08
N HIS A 83 -2.15 -12.01 -12.05
CA HIS A 83 -1.82 -11.91 -13.47
C HIS A 83 -2.93 -11.24 -14.26
N SER A 84 -2.57 -10.85 -15.47
CA SER A 84 -3.42 -10.24 -16.49
C SER A 84 -2.91 -10.72 -17.85
N THR A 85 -3.53 -10.26 -18.94
CA THR A 85 -3.13 -10.59 -20.32
C THR A 85 -1.65 -10.35 -20.61
N THR A 86 -1.07 -9.26 -20.09
CA THR A 86 0.34 -8.90 -20.30
C THR A 86 1.02 -8.55 -18.97
N GLY A 87 2.36 -8.57 -18.97
CA GLY A 87 3.15 -8.23 -17.79
C GLY A 87 3.64 -9.45 -17.02
N LYS A 88 4.43 -9.19 -15.97
CA LYS A 88 5.05 -10.25 -15.17
C LYS A 88 4.10 -10.71 -14.07
N LEU A 89 3.93 -12.02 -13.96
CA LEU A 89 3.25 -12.68 -12.83
C LEU A 89 3.74 -12.12 -11.50
N ILE A 90 2.82 -11.72 -10.63
CA ILE A 90 3.13 -11.33 -9.25
C ILE A 90 2.85 -12.53 -8.36
N GLU A 91 3.89 -13.05 -7.72
CA GLU A 91 3.79 -14.20 -6.82
C GLU A 91 4.04 -13.77 -5.38
N ILE A 92 3.14 -14.14 -4.47
CA ILE A 92 3.20 -13.76 -3.06
C ILE A 92 3.05 -15.02 -2.20
N SER A 93 4.08 -15.34 -1.42
CA SER A 93 4.04 -16.38 -0.38
C SER A 93 3.85 -15.74 1.00
N SER A 94 2.97 -16.29 1.84
CA SER A 94 2.78 -15.84 3.21
C SER A 94 2.53 -17.00 4.18
N ARG A 95 3.01 -16.87 5.42
CA ARG A 95 2.64 -17.76 6.54
C ARG A 95 1.50 -17.21 7.38
N LYS A 96 0.93 -16.09 6.96
CA LYS A 96 -0.23 -15.42 7.57
C LYS A 96 -1.29 -15.24 6.49
N PRO A 97 -2.58 -15.20 6.85
CA PRO A 97 -3.65 -15.00 5.87
C PRO A 97 -3.59 -13.61 5.20
N LYS A 98 -2.85 -12.67 5.79
CA LYS A 98 -2.62 -11.35 5.22
C LYS A 98 -1.72 -11.41 3.98
N ILE A 99 -2.23 -10.93 2.86
CA ILE A 99 -1.56 -10.81 1.58
C ILE A 99 -1.22 -9.33 1.34
N VAL A 100 0.07 -9.05 1.19
CA VAL A 100 0.58 -7.70 0.91
C VAL A 100 1.20 -7.70 -0.48
N ILE A 101 0.54 -7.00 -1.40
CA ILE A 101 0.92 -6.92 -2.80
C ILE A 101 2.01 -5.85 -2.97
N PRO A 102 3.12 -6.16 -3.64
CA PRO A 102 4.21 -5.21 -3.81
C PRO A 102 3.80 -4.07 -4.74
N LEU A 103 3.96 -2.82 -4.26
CA LEU A 103 3.50 -1.60 -4.94
C LEU A 103 4.04 -1.42 -6.37
N GLY A 104 5.34 -1.64 -6.57
CA GLY A 104 5.97 -1.43 -7.88
C GLY A 104 5.44 -2.38 -8.96
N PRO A 105 5.50 -3.71 -8.76
CA PRO A 105 4.91 -4.69 -9.68
C PRO A 105 3.42 -4.47 -9.91
N TRP A 106 2.67 -4.14 -8.85
CA TRP A 106 1.24 -3.83 -8.95
C TRP A 106 0.95 -2.68 -9.92
N LYS A 107 1.59 -1.52 -9.71
CA LYS A 107 1.41 -0.36 -10.59
C LYS A 107 1.76 -0.68 -12.05
N LYS A 108 2.83 -1.44 -12.28
CA LYS A 108 3.24 -1.86 -13.64
C LYS A 108 2.21 -2.81 -14.27
N MET A 109 1.67 -3.75 -13.50
CA MET A 109 0.63 -4.67 -13.97
C MET A 109 -0.62 -3.91 -14.40
N LEU A 110 -1.14 -3.02 -13.55
CA LEU A 110 -2.34 -2.26 -13.86
C LEU A 110 -2.16 -1.33 -15.06
N ALA A 111 -1.05 -0.58 -15.11
CA ALA A 111 -0.79 0.36 -16.19
C ALA A 111 -0.68 -0.31 -17.56
N ALA A 112 -0.13 -1.52 -17.64
CA ALA A 112 0.03 -2.27 -18.88
C ALA A 112 -1.26 -2.96 -19.37
N ASN A 113 -2.30 -3.02 -18.53
CA ASN A 113 -3.50 -3.82 -18.78
C ASN A 113 -4.80 -3.02 -18.55
N ARG A 114 -4.79 -1.71 -18.82
CA ARG A 114 -6.01 -0.88 -18.76
C ARG A 114 -7.10 -1.46 -19.65
N GLY A 115 -8.34 -1.52 -19.15
CA GLY A 115 -9.50 -2.09 -19.84
C GLY A 115 -9.54 -3.63 -19.87
N LEU A 116 -8.53 -4.31 -19.33
CA LEU A 116 -8.42 -5.77 -19.34
C LEU A 116 -8.72 -6.39 -17.96
N PRO A 117 -9.06 -7.68 -17.90
CA PRO A 117 -9.27 -8.37 -16.63
C PRO A 117 -7.95 -8.63 -15.90
N ILE A 118 -8.00 -8.57 -14.58
CA ILE A 118 -6.94 -9.01 -13.67
C ILE A 118 -7.46 -10.14 -12.79
N HIS A 119 -6.65 -11.18 -12.65
CA HIS A 119 -7.00 -12.42 -11.97
C HIS A 119 -6.15 -12.62 -10.73
N PHE A 120 -6.78 -13.17 -9.68
CA PHE A 120 -6.13 -13.55 -8.44
C PHE A 120 -6.37 -15.05 -8.21
N ASP A 121 -5.32 -15.84 -8.38
CA ASP A 121 -5.33 -17.26 -8.02
C ASP A 121 -4.83 -17.41 -6.59
N ILE A 122 -5.69 -17.94 -5.73
CA ILE A 122 -5.43 -18.06 -4.29
C ILE A 122 -5.26 -19.53 -3.94
N TYR A 123 -4.22 -19.81 -3.16
CA TYR A 123 -3.88 -21.12 -2.66
C TYR A 123 -3.69 -21.05 -1.14
N ALA A 124 -4.18 -22.07 -0.43
CA ALA A 124 -3.96 -22.26 0.99
C ALA A 124 -3.46 -23.68 1.24
N ALA A 125 -2.57 -23.86 2.23
CA ALA A 125 -2.14 -25.17 2.69
C ALA A 125 -2.37 -25.35 4.18
N ASP A 126 -2.72 -26.58 4.54
CA ASP A 126 -2.81 -27.07 5.91
C ASP A 126 -1.42 -27.29 6.55
N ASP A 127 -1.45 -27.85 7.77
CA ASP A 127 -0.26 -28.18 8.56
C ASP A 127 0.57 -29.29 7.87
N GLU A 128 -0.10 -30.22 7.21
CA GLU A 128 0.47 -31.35 6.46
C GLU A 128 1.13 -30.92 5.14
N GLY A 129 0.81 -29.72 4.65
CA GLY A 129 1.35 -29.15 3.42
C GLY A 129 0.61 -29.53 2.16
N GLN A 130 -0.63 -30.00 2.30
CA GLN A 130 -1.51 -30.20 1.15
C GLN A 130 -2.05 -28.83 0.71
N TRP A 131 -1.71 -28.44 -0.51
CA TRP A 131 -2.22 -27.21 -1.10
C TRP A 131 -3.61 -27.43 -1.68
N VAL A 132 -4.46 -26.44 -1.48
CA VAL A 132 -5.75 -26.30 -2.12
C VAL A 132 -5.75 -25.00 -2.92
N ARG A 133 -6.21 -25.05 -4.17
CA ARG A 133 -6.42 -23.90 -5.05
C ARG A 133 -7.91 -23.59 -5.12
N PHE A 134 -8.25 -22.33 -4.93
CA PHE A 134 -9.61 -21.83 -5.10
C PHE A 134 -9.85 -21.34 -6.53
N GLU A 135 -11.12 -21.18 -6.89
CA GLU A 135 -11.46 -20.49 -8.14
C GLU A 135 -10.91 -19.07 -8.16
N SER A 136 -10.43 -18.64 -9.32
CA SER A 136 -9.80 -17.33 -9.51
C SER A 136 -10.80 -16.20 -9.23
N LEU A 137 -10.39 -15.21 -8.45
CA LEU A 137 -11.12 -13.95 -8.36
C LEU A 137 -10.78 -13.11 -9.59
N THR A 138 -11.78 -12.47 -10.19
CA THR A 138 -11.59 -11.71 -11.43
C THR A 138 -12.15 -10.30 -11.26
N ASN A 139 -11.32 -9.32 -11.60
CA ASN A 139 -11.68 -7.90 -11.59
C ASN A 139 -11.38 -7.28 -12.94
N THR A 140 -11.97 -6.12 -13.22
CA THR A 140 -11.68 -5.37 -14.44
C THR A 140 -10.81 -4.16 -14.12
N ILE A 141 -9.76 -3.91 -14.89
CA ILE A 141 -8.97 -2.69 -14.76
C ILE A 141 -9.65 -1.59 -15.57
N ALA A 142 -9.93 -0.43 -14.95
CA ALA A 142 -10.52 0.72 -15.65
C ALA A 142 -9.56 1.31 -16.70
N ASN A 143 -10.09 2.10 -17.63
CA ASN A 143 -9.25 2.83 -18.60
C ASN A 143 -8.69 4.12 -18.00
N GLU A 144 -9.50 4.81 -17.21
CA GLU A 144 -9.24 6.09 -16.60
C GLU A 144 -8.65 5.99 -15.19
N ASP A 145 -7.82 6.97 -14.83
CA ASP A 145 -7.34 7.14 -13.45
C ASP A 145 -8.43 7.75 -12.56
N ILE A 146 -8.29 7.54 -11.25
CA ILE A 146 -9.03 8.32 -10.24
C ILE A 146 -8.16 9.44 -9.67
N ASP A 147 -8.77 10.38 -8.96
CA ASP A 147 -8.05 11.38 -8.17
C ASP A 147 -7.06 10.69 -7.20
N GLY A 148 -5.80 11.10 -7.23
CA GLY A 148 -4.73 10.40 -6.51
C GLY A 148 -4.73 10.59 -4.99
N PHE A 149 -5.54 11.50 -4.46
CA PHE A 149 -5.54 11.89 -3.05
C PHE A 149 -6.94 12.02 -2.47
N LEU A 150 -7.08 11.53 -1.23
CA LEU A 150 -8.23 11.80 -0.38
C LEU A 150 -7.82 12.76 0.73
N VAL A 151 -8.45 13.92 0.79
CA VAL A 151 -8.32 14.86 1.92
C VAL A 151 -9.44 14.58 2.92
N TYR A 152 -9.08 14.46 4.19
CA TYR A 152 -10.02 14.07 5.23
C TYR A 152 -9.58 14.55 6.60
N ARG A 153 -10.57 14.65 7.50
CA ARG A 153 -10.38 14.95 8.91
C ARG A 153 -10.67 13.70 9.75
N PRO A 154 -9.68 13.14 10.46
CA PRO A 154 -9.90 12.05 11.39
C PRO A 154 -10.72 12.54 12.59
N ILE A 155 -11.90 11.95 12.80
CA ILE A 155 -12.74 12.23 13.97
C ILE A 155 -12.61 11.06 14.94
N LYS A 156 -12.09 11.34 16.15
CA LYS A 156 -12.00 10.34 17.22
C LYS A 156 -13.37 10.14 17.90
N PRO A 157 -13.66 8.93 18.42
CA PRO A 157 -14.98 8.61 19.02
C PRO A 157 -15.45 9.59 20.10
N MET A 158 -14.55 10.12 20.94
CA MET A 158 -14.87 11.14 21.96
C MET A 158 -14.59 12.56 21.46
N TYR A 159 -15.23 12.94 20.35
CA TYR A 159 -15.03 14.24 19.69
C TYR A 159 -15.13 15.44 20.64
N SER A 160 -16.08 15.43 21.59
CA SER A 160 -16.30 16.53 22.55
C SER A 160 -15.11 16.80 23.48
N PHE A 161 -14.18 15.85 23.63
CA PHE A 161 -12.94 16.03 24.40
C PHE A 161 -11.75 16.40 23.51
N TYR A 162 -11.78 16.03 22.23
CA TYR A 162 -10.64 16.19 21.30
C TYR A 162 -10.84 17.29 20.24
N TRP A 163 -11.84 18.15 20.39
CA TRP A 163 -12.14 19.19 19.40
C TRP A 163 -10.98 20.16 19.13
N ARG A 164 -10.06 20.30 20.09
CA ARG A 164 -8.83 21.11 19.97
C ARG A 164 -7.73 20.46 19.12
N ASN A 165 -7.86 19.18 18.80
CA ASN A 165 -6.89 18.36 18.05
C ASN A 165 -7.49 17.83 16.74
N MET A 166 -8.09 18.74 15.96
CA MET A 166 -8.65 18.41 14.66
C MET A 166 -7.72 18.84 13.55
N ASP A 167 -6.96 17.89 13.05
CA ASP A 167 -6.04 18.05 11.94
C ASP A 167 -6.71 17.62 10.62
N ILE A 168 -6.33 18.26 9.52
CA ILE A 168 -6.67 17.83 8.16
C ILE A 168 -5.46 17.09 7.59
N TYR A 169 -5.72 15.90 7.05
CA TYR A 169 -4.71 15.09 6.39
C TYR A 169 -5.10 14.81 4.95
N GLN A 170 -4.09 14.51 4.15
CA GLN A 170 -4.29 13.89 2.85
C GLN A 170 -3.69 12.49 2.86
N ARG A 171 -4.32 11.57 2.12
CA ARG A 171 -3.81 10.23 1.88
C ARG A 171 -3.75 9.97 0.39
N SER A 172 -2.59 9.55 -0.09
CA SER A 172 -2.42 9.07 -1.46
C SER A 172 -3.19 7.75 -1.62
N LEU A 173 -4.16 7.75 -2.54
CA LEU A 173 -4.90 6.56 -2.94
C LEU A 173 -4.04 5.61 -3.78
N GLU A 174 -2.89 6.07 -4.27
CA GLU A 174 -1.96 5.27 -5.06
C GLU A 174 -0.86 4.55 -4.26
N SER A 175 -0.62 4.96 -3.00
CA SER A 175 0.50 4.46 -2.19
C SER A 175 0.22 4.30 -0.70
N TYR A 176 -0.98 4.67 -0.25
CA TYR A 176 -1.38 4.75 1.17
C TYR A 176 -0.61 5.77 2.02
N LYS A 177 0.37 6.50 1.46
CA LYS A 177 1.11 7.53 2.19
C LYS A 177 0.15 8.60 2.70
N LYS A 178 0.30 8.95 3.98
CA LYS A 178 -0.49 9.98 4.65
C LYS A 178 0.43 11.13 5.03
N SER A 179 0.00 12.36 4.78
CA SER A 179 0.70 13.58 5.21
C SER A 179 -0.28 14.59 5.79
N PRO A 180 0.14 15.42 6.76
CA PRO A 180 -0.69 16.52 7.23
C PRO A 180 -0.85 17.58 6.13
N VAL A 181 -2.05 18.14 6.01
CA VAL A 181 -2.34 19.32 5.20
C VAL A 181 -2.38 20.55 6.11
N LEU A 182 -3.11 20.44 7.22
CA LEU A 182 -3.21 21.51 8.21
C LEU A 182 -3.36 20.91 9.61
N LEU A 183 -2.66 21.50 10.57
CA LEU A 183 -2.58 21.00 11.95
C LEU A 183 -3.24 22.00 12.89
N SER A 184 -4.15 21.58 13.76
CA SER A 184 -4.86 22.51 14.67
C SER A 184 -3.90 23.30 15.56
N ARG A 185 -2.80 22.67 15.97
CA ARG A 185 -1.75 23.31 16.79
C ARG A 185 -1.10 24.53 16.14
N THR A 186 -1.05 24.60 14.80
CA THR A 186 -0.51 25.78 14.10
C THR A 186 -1.51 26.93 14.07
N LEU A 187 -2.74 26.71 14.54
CA LEU A 187 -3.85 27.67 14.58
C LEU A 187 -4.39 27.83 16.00
N ALA A 188 -3.49 27.91 16.98
CA ALA A 188 -3.83 28.08 18.40
C ALA A 188 -4.81 27.01 18.95
N ASN A 189 -4.74 25.79 18.40
CA ASN A 189 -5.66 24.68 18.71
C ASN A 189 -7.13 24.97 18.34
N GLY A 190 -7.34 25.80 17.33
CA GLY A 190 -8.66 26.03 16.72
C GLY A 190 -9.22 24.76 16.08
N CYS A 191 -10.53 24.56 16.18
CA CYS A 191 -11.18 23.41 15.59
C CYS A 191 -11.27 23.60 14.06
N LEU A 192 -10.50 22.80 13.30
CA LEU A 192 -10.62 22.73 11.85
C LEU A 192 -11.86 21.91 11.51
N ASN A 193 -12.90 22.59 11.04
CA ASN A 193 -14.18 21.95 10.83
C ASN A 193 -14.36 21.40 9.41
N CYS A 194 -15.13 22.13 8.60
CA CYS A 194 -15.44 21.75 7.23
C CYS A 194 -14.27 22.16 6.32
N HIS A 195 -13.93 21.31 5.36
CA HIS A 195 -13.02 21.60 4.26
C HIS A 195 -13.63 21.03 3.00
N LEU A 196 -13.81 21.86 1.98
CA LEU A 196 -14.46 21.50 0.72
C LEU A 196 -13.63 22.05 -0.42
N PHE A 197 -13.40 21.22 -1.44
CA PHE A 197 -12.72 21.60 -2.66
C PHE A 197 -13.75 21.87 -3.76
N SER A 198 -13.67 23.05 -4.39
CA SER A 198 -14.54 23.40 -5.52
C SER A 198 -14.12 22.56 -6.74
N PRO A 199 -15.08 22.07 -7.54
CA PRO A 199 -15.17 20.66 -7.99
C PRO A 199 -13.87 19.82 -7.88
N ASN A 200 -13.50 19.41 -6.66
CA ASN A 200 -12.28 18.61 -6.36
C ASN A 200 -10.93 19.24 -6.77
N SER A 201 -10.89 20.51 -7.17
CA SER A 201 -9.64 21.24 -7.46
C SER A 201 -8.95 21.67 -6.17
N PRO A 202 -7.63 21.41 -6.02
CA PRO A 202 -6.85 21.89 -4.87
C PRO A 202 -6.72 23.41 -4.84
N ASP A 203 -6.92 24.09 -5.99
CA ASP A 203 -6.71 25.53 -6.12
C ASP A 203 -7.75 26.36 -5.36
N ARG A 204 -8.90 25.76 -5.05
CA ARG A 204 -10.02 26.46 -4.40
C ARG A 204 -10.61 25.62 -3.28
N MET A 205 -10.23 25.97 -2.05
CA MET A 205 -10.75 25.32 -0.86
C MET A 205 -11.50 26.31 0.03
N ILE A 206 -12.68 25.90 0.50
CA ILE A 206 -13.37 26.57 1.60
C ILE A 206 -13.08 25.79 2.87
N MET A 207 -12.64 26.49 3.92
CA MET A 207 -12.41 25.91 5.23
C MET A 207 -13.07 26.74 6.33
N HIS A 208 -13.72 26.08 7.29
CA HIS A 208 -14.30 26.76 8.46
C HIS A 208 -13.53 26.40 9.72
N MET A 209 -13.09 27.41 10.48
CA MET A 209 -12.45 27.24 11.79
C MET A 209 -13.40 27.68 12.91
N ARG A 210 -13.68 26.78 13.86
CA ARG A 210 -14.54 27.02 15.03
C ARG A 210 -13.63 27.21 16.25
N ALA A 211 -13.57 28.43 16.80
CA ALA A 211 -12.72 28.83 17.93
C ALA A 211 -11.24 29.11 17.61
N GLY A 212 -10.65 30.01 18.42
CA GLY A 212 -9.31 30.55 18.24
C GLY A 212 -9.29 31.94 17.58
N PRO A 213 -8.11 32.60 17.51
CA PRO A 213 -7.97 33.98 17.00
C PRO A 213 -8.38 34.18 15.53
N GLY A 214 -8.57 33.10 14.76
CA GLY A 214 -9.00 33.12 13.37
C GLY A 214 -10.36 32.46 13.14
N THR A 215 -11.27 32.49 14.13
CA THR A 215 -12.61 31.90 13.94
C THR A 215 -13.31 32.55 12.75
N GLY A 216 -13.74 31.73 11.78
CA GLY A 216 -14.33 32.24 10.54
C GLY A 216 -14.23 31.25 9.38
N MET A 217 -14.83 31.65 8.25
CA MET A 217 -14.74 30.94 6.99
C MET A 217 -13.62 31.52 6.14
N PHE A 218 -12.73 30.65 5.67
CA PHE A 218 -11.62 30.97 4.80
C PHE A 218 -11.92 30.43 3.40
N LEU A 219 -11.71 31.27 2.39
CA LEU A 219 -11.63 30.85 1.00
C LEU A 219 -10.17 30.97 0.58
N THR A 220 -9.54 29.84 0.27
CA THR A 220 -8.22 29.83 -0.36
C THR A 220 -8.40 29.82 -1.87
N ARG A 221 -7.53 30.56 -2.56
CA ARG A 221 -7.41 30.59 -4.02
C ARG A 221 -5.94 30.37 -4.33
N GLU A 222 -5.63 29.57 -5.34
CA GLU A 222 -4.27 29.23 -5.75
C GLU A 222 -3.51 28.47 -4.63
N GLY A 223 -4.13 27.37 -4.18
CA GLY A 223 -3.66 26.52 -3.09
C GLY A 223 -2.28 25.89 -3.30
#